data_AF-A0A1I7VES7-F1
#
_entry.id   AF-A0A1I7VES7-F1
#
_cell.length_a   1.000
_cell.length_b   1.000
_cell.length_c   1.000
_cell.angle_alpha   90.00
_cell.angle_beta   90.00
_cell.angle_gamma   90.00
#
_symmetry.space_group_name_H-M   'P 1'
#
loop_
_entity.id
_entity.type
_entity.pdbx_description
1 polymer ?
#
loop_
_entity_poly.entity_id
_entity_poly.type
_entity_poly.pdbx_seq_one_letter_code
_entity_poly.pdbx_strand_id
1 'polypeptide(L)'
;MFGLGPWWYNFSQFHRSELTMDNLISVPSPYIELTIFGTFKAAEFLSFAGGCIIHPLYRLFLLRNLAPEITTNNSAKIIRNKCRKMQGRFLLASFVVGPLSTLAYATYYSLGRRDAEELCYQIRCSEQMMVWDRTAVSLGFVGWYWKRFQGAADGINLASVYTAYYFTIQKRLTNASAADKIKPSQRPKSLEEVKAKKSLPLLVQTVTEDSKSLDSMASLPIRT
;
A
#
# COMPACT_ATOMS: atom_id res chain seq x y z
N MET A 1 -17.37 -11.50 -0.23
CA MET A 1 -16.35 -10.58 0.34
C MET A 1 -15.23 -10.39 -0.68
N PHE A 2 -14.76 -9.17 -0.93
CA PHE A 2 -13.86 -8.76 -2.03
C PHE A 2 -12.44 -9.38 -2.04
N GLY A 3 -12.19 -10.51 -1.36
CA GLY A 3 -10.88 -11.17 -1.31
C GLY A 3 -9.79 -10.42 -0.52
N LEU A 4 -10.08 -9.26 0.07
CA LEU A 4 -9.08 -8.40 0.74
C LEU A 4 -8.64 -8.85 2.13
N GLY A 5 -9.14 -9.99 2.63
CA GLY A 5 -8.78 -10.51 3.96
C GLY A 5 -7.27 -10.66 4.17
N PRO A 6 -6.55 -11.40 3.28
CA PRO A 6 -5.11 -11.58 3.41
C PRO A 6 -4.32 -10.28 3.37
N TRP A 7 -4.74 -9.34 2.52
CA TRP A 7 -4.18 -7.98 2.49
C TRP A 7 -4.38 -7.26 3.83
N TRP A 8 -5.60 -7.29 4.38
CA TRP A 8 -5.92 -6.62 5.64
C TRP A 8 -5.18 -7.22 6.84
N TYR A 9 -5.00 -8.53 6.89
CA TYR A 9 -4.23 -9.18 7.96
C TYR A 9 -2.76 -8.75 7.91
N ASN A 10 -2.17 -8.69 6.72
CA ASN A 10 -0.81 -8.15 6.56
C ASN A 10 -0.74 -6.66 6.91
N PHE A 11 -1.70 -5.86 6.44
CA PHE A 11 -1.71 -4.42 6.67
C PHE A 11 -1.91 -4.05 8.14
N SER A 12 -2.93 -4.59 8.79
CA SER A 12 -3.31 -4.21 10.17
C SER A 12 -2.45 -4.86 11.25
N GLN A 13 -1.95 -6.07 11.00
CA GLN A 13 -1.26 -6.93 11.98
C GLN A 13 -2.01 -7.23 13.29
N PHE A 14 -3.31 -6.89 13.39
CA PHE A 14 -4.09 -7.15 14.59
C PHE A 14 -4.34 -8.64 14.81
N HIS A 15 -4.64 -9.39 13.75
CA HIS A 15 -4.94 -10.82 13.82
C HIS A 15 -3.66 -11.64 13.58
N ARG A 16 -2.85 -11.77 14.63
CA ARG A 16 -1.56 -12.49 14.54
C ARG A 16 -1.70 -13.96 14.13
N SER A 17 -2.81 -14.63 14.42
CA SER A 17 -3.05 -16.02 13.97
C SER A 17 -3.12 -16.12 12.45
N GLU A 18 -3.75 -15.13 11.79
CA GLU A 18 -3.99 -15.09 10.35
C GLU A 18 -2.80 -14.59 9.52
N LEU A 19 -1.76 -14.06 10.16
CA LEU A 19 -0.47 -13.77 9.55
C LEU A 19 0.29 -15.08 9.28
N THR A 20 -0.17 -15.82 8.28
CA THR A 20 0.43 -17.03 7.75
C THR A 20 1.09 -16.75 6.42
N MET A 21 1.99 -17.65 6.03
CA MET A 21 2.72 -17.53 4.79
C MET A 21 1.82 -17.65 3.56
N ASP A 22 0.85 -18.56 3.61
CA ASP A 22 -0.12 -18.73 2.53
C ASP A 22 -1.00 -17.49 2.35
N ASN A 23 -1.39 -16.81 3.44
CA ASN A 23 -2.12 -15.55 3.36
C ASN A 23 -1.26 -14.42 2.78
N LEU A 24 0.04 -14.36 3.12
CA LEU A 24 0.93 -13.34 2.55
C LEU A 24 1.05 -13.46 1.02
N ILE A 25 1.18 -14.69 0.52
CA ILE A 25 1.35 -15.04 -0.90
C ILE A 25 0.02 -14.95 -1.66
N SER A 26 -1.11 -15.18 -1.00
CA SER A 26 -2.43 -15.15 -1.62
C SER A 26 -2.89 -13.72 -1.93
N VAL A 27 -2.92 -13.38 -3.22
CA VAL A 27 -3.40 -12.10 -3.77
C VAL A 27 -4.63 -12.37 -4.66
N PRO A 28 -5.82 -12.57 -4.08
CA PRO A 28 -7.00 -12.97 -4.85
C PRO A 28 -7.58 -11.84 -5.72
N SER A 29 -7.29 -10.58 -5.38
CA SER A 29 -7.83 -9.40 -6.08
C SER A 29 -6.75 -8.33 -6.29
N PRO A 30 -5.76 -8.60 -7.16
CA PRO A 30 -4.56 -7.77 -7.32
C PRO A 30 -4.88 -6.34 -7.76
N TYR A 31 -5.79 -6.14 -8.71
CA TYR A 31 -6.15 -4.80 -9.18
C TYR A 31 -6.85 -3.95 -8.12
N ILE A 32 -7.63 -4.57 -7.23
CA ILE A 32 -8.25 -3.86 -6.10
C ILE A 32 -7.18 -3.46 -5.09
N GLU A 33 -6.25 -4.37 -4.76
CA GLU A 33 -5.12 -4.07 -3.87
C GLU A 33 -4.22 -2.96 -4.42
N LEU A 34 -3.91 -2.99 -5.72
CA LEU A 34 -3.17 -1.91 -6.39
C LEU A 34 -3.93 -0.59 -6.36
N THR A 35 -5.26 -0.62 -6.43
CA THR A 35 -6.10 0.58 -6.35
C THR A 35 -6.06 1.17 -4.94
N ILE A 36 -6.12 0.32 -3.91
CA ILE A 36 -5.97 0.73 -2.51
C ILE A 36 -4.59 1.33 -2.28
N PHE A 37 -3.54 0.65 -2.74
CA PHE A 37 -2.17 1.14 -2.64
C PHE A 37 -1.99 2.49 -3.36
N GLY A 38 -2.47 2.61 -4.60
CA GLY A 38 -2.43 3.86 -5.36
C GLY A 38 -3.20 4.98 -4.68
N THR A 39 -4.32 4.67 -4.02
CA THR A 39 -5.07 5.64 -3.21
C THR A 39 -4.27 6.14 -2.01
N PHE A 40 -3.55 5.27 -1.30
CA PHE A 40 -2.65 5.70 -0.22
C PHE A 40 -1.51 6.56 -0.74
N LYS A 41 -0.83 6.16 -1.81
CA LYS A 41 0.27 6.95 -2.39
C LYS A 41 -0.22 8.31 -2.91
N ALA A 42 -1.39 8.36 -3.53
CA ALA A 42 -2.00 9.61 -3.94
C ALA A 42 -2.39 10.49 -2.74
N ALA A 43 -2.89 9.91 -1.65
CA ALA A 43 -3.25 10.63 -0.44
C ALA A 43 -2.01 11.26 0.23
N GLU A 44 -0.92 10.50 0.33
CA GLU A 44 0.36 10.99 0.83
C GLU A 44 0.90 12.14 -0.02
N PHE A 45 0.96 11.94 -1.35
CA PHE A 45 1.49 12.92 -2.29
C PHE A 45 0.65 14.20 -2.31
N LEU A 46 -0.68 14.09 -2.48
CA LEU A 46 -1.55 15.25 -2.57
C LEU A 46 -1.69 15.96 -1.23
N SER A 47 -1.65 15.25 -0.09
CA SER A 47 -1.60 15.87 1.23
C SER A 47 -0.33 16.71 1.39
N PHE A 48 0.81 16.17 0.96
CA PHE A 48 2.08 16.89 1.00
C PHE A 48 2.06 18.11 0.07
N ALA A 49 1.65 17.94 -1.19
CA ALA A 49 1.53 19.04 -2.14
C ALA A 49 0.57 20.13 -1.64
N GLY A 50 -0.60 19.74 -1.13
CA GLY A 50 -1.60 20.65 -0.60
C GLY A 50 -1.13 21.42 0.64
N GLY A 51 -0.48 20.74 1.59
CA GLY A 51 -0.08 21.32 2.87
C GLY A 51 1.28 22.02 2.87
N CYS A 52 2.26 21.49 2.14
CA CYS A 52 3.64 21.99 2.16
C CYS A 52 3.95 22.94 1.01
N ILE A 53 3.26 22.83 -0.13
CA ILE A 53 3.55 23.62 -1.33
C ILE A 53 2.43 24.63 -1.59
N ILE A 54 1.21 24.14 -1.83
CA ILE A 54 0.09 24.99 -2.24
C ILE A 54 -0.38 25.89 -1.10
N HIS A 55 -0.47 25.39 0.13
CA HIS A 55 -0.88 26.18 1.29
C HIS A 55 -0.02 27.44 1.53
N PRO A 56 1.33 27.38 1.61
CA PRO A 56 2.15 28.58 1.79
C PRO A 56 2.12 29.51 0.57
N LEU A 57 2.18 28.98 -0.65
CA LEU A 57 2.12 29.79 -1.87
C LEU A 57 0.79 30.55 -1.99
N TYR A 58 -0.33 29.87 -1.76
CA TYR A 58 -1.65 30.48 -1.81
C TYR A 58 -1.85 31.48 -0.67
N ARG A 59 -1.31 31.20 0.51
CA ARG A 59 -1.32 32.16 1.62
C ARG A 59 -0.58 33.45 1.27
N LEU A 60 0.61 33.34 0.68
CA LEU A 60 1.41 34.49 0.27
C LEU A 60 0.70 35.29 -0.83
N PHE A 61 0.13 34.60 -1.82
CA PHE A 61 -0.68 35.22 -2.87
C PHE A 61 -1.87 36.01 -2.29
N LEU A 62 -2.64 35.40 -1.39
CA LEU A 62 -3.78 36.07 -0.76
C LEU A 62 -3.34 37.26 0.10
N LEU A 63 -2.22 37.14 0.81
CA LEU A 63 -1.68 38.23 1.63
C LEU A 63 -1.23 39.44 0.79
N ARG A 64 -0.66 39.20 -0.39
CA ARG A 64 -0.23 40.29 -1.30
C ARG A 64 -1.40 41.00 -1.98
N ASN A 65 -2.52 40.30 -2.15
CA ASN A 65 -3.70 40.81 -2.86
C ASN A 65 -4.79 41.34 -1.93
N LEU A 66 -4.53 41.55 -0.63
CA LEU A 66 -5.49 42.25 0.23
C LEU A 66 -5.47 43.73 -0.10
N ALA A 67 -6.63 44.25 -0.53
CA ALA A 67 -6.83 45.68 -0.56
C ALA A 67 -6.84 46.23 0.88
N PRO A 68 -6.18 47.37 1.15
CA PRO A 68 -6.11 47.95 2.49
C PRO A 68 -7.50 48.31 3.03
N GLU A 69 -8.44 48.62 2.14
CA GLU A 69 -9.81 49.05 2.45
C GLU A 69 -10.70 47.94 3.06
N ILE A 70 -10.43 46.68 2.73
CA ILE A 70 -11.16 45.50 3.24
C ILE A 70 -10.38 44.76 4.33
N THR A 71 -9.23 45.29 4.73
CA THR A 71 -8.35 44.64 5.71
C THR A 71 -8.89 44.87 7.11
N THR A 72 -9.23 43.77 7.79
CA THR A 72 -9.64 43.77 9.19
C THR A 72 -8.63 42.99 10.03
N ASN A 73 -8.67 43.16 11.35
CA ASN A 73 -7.85 42.36 12.28
C ASN A 73 -8.07 40.84 12.12
N ASN A 74 -9.19 40.41 11.51
CA ASN A 74 -9.53 39.01 11.28
C ASN A 74 -9.08 38.46 9.91
N SER A 75 -8.63 39.30 8.99
CA SER A 75 -8.29 38.89 7.61
C SER A 75 -7.26 37.75 7.57
N ALA A 76 -6.23 37.80 8.43
CA ALA A 76 -5.22 36.76 8.53
C ALA A 76 -5.80 35.39 8.98
N LYS A 77 -6.79 35.40 9.88
CA LYS A 77 -7.48 34.19 10.35
C LYS A 77 -8.35 33.59 9.24
N ILE A 78 -9.04 34.44 8.48
CA ILE A 78 -9.87 34.02 7.34
C ILE A 78 -9.01 33.36 6.26
N ILE A 79 -7.88 34.00 5.88
CA ILE A 79 -6.94 33.48 4.89
C ILE A 79 -6.40 32.12 5.33
N ARG A 80 -5.95 32.00 6.58
CA ARG A 80 -5.46 30.73 7.14
C ARG A 80 -6.53 29.63 7.05
N ASN A 81 -7.78 29.93 7.40
CA ASN A 81 -8.86 28.96 7.31
C ASN A 81 -9.14 28.55 5.86
N LYS A 82 -9.10 29.50 4.91
CA LYS A 82 -9.27 29.22 3.47
C LYS A 82 -8.16 28.31 2.95
N CYS A 83 -6.90 28.60 3.28
CA CYS A 83 -5.77 27.75 2.87
C CYS A 83 -5.87 26.34 3.50
N ARG A 84 -6.24 26.23 4.79
CA ARG A 84 -6.46 24.93 5.44
C ARG A 84 -7.59 24.12 4.80
N LYS A 85 -8.69 24.77 4.40
CA LYS A 85 -9.76 24.11 3.63
C LYS A 85 -9.23 23.57 2.29
N MET A 86 -8.36 24.30 1.60
CA MET A 86 -7.76 23.79 0.36
C MET A 86 -6.90 22.55 0.60
N GLN A 87 -6.06 22.54 1.64
CA GLN A 87 -5.26 21.36 1.99
C GLN A 87 -6.14 20.11 2.17
N GLY A 88 -7.25 20.22 2.91
CA GLY A 88 -8.20 19.10 3.06
C GLY A 88 -8.84 18.66 1.73
N ARG A 89 -9.04 19.57 0.77
CA ARG A 89 -9.54 19.24 -0.58
C ARG A 89 -8.53 18.48 -1.42
N PHE A 90 -7.24 18.79 -1.29
CA PHE A 90 -6.19 18.01 -1.95
C PHE A 90 -6.18 16.56 -1.46
N LEU A 91 -6.34 16.34 -0.15
CA LEU A 91 -6.50 14.99 0.39
C LEU A 91 -7.77 14.32 -0.18
N LEU A 92 -8.90 15.03 -0.26
CA LEU A 92 -10.12 14.45 -0.87
C LEU A 92 -9.95 14.10 -2.35
N ALA A 93 -9.16 14.88 -3.10
CA ALA A 93 -8.88 14.60 -4.50
C ALA A 93 -8.14 13.27 -4.70
N SER A 94 -7.44 12.75 -3.68
CA SER A 94 -6.73 11.47 -3.79
C SER A 94 -7.64 10.27 -3.96
N PHE A 95 -8.90 10.34 -3.50
CA PHE A 95 -9.89 9.28 -3.72
C PHE A 95 -10.29 9.11 -5.19
N VAL A 96 -10.05 10.15 -6.00
CA VAL A 96 -10.29 10.11 -7.45
C VAL A 96 -8.97 9.89 -8.19
N VAL A 97 -7.93 10.67 -7.84
CA VAL A 97 -6.62 10.59 -8.49
C VAL A 97 -5.97 9.23 -8.28
N GLY A 98 -6.05 8.65 -7.08
CA GLY A 98 -5.44 7.35 -6.77
C GLY A 98 -5.92 6.22 -7.69
N PRO A 99 -7.23 5.91 -7.72
CA PRO A 99 -7.76 4.89 -8.63
C PRO A 99 -7.48 5.18 -10.11
N LEU A 100 -7.60 6.44 -10.54
CA LEU A 100 -7.29 6.81 -11.93
C LEU A 100 -5.82 6.62 -12.27
N SER A 101 -4.90 6.97 -11.37
CA SER A 101 -3.47 6.76 -11.55
C SER A 101 -3.12 5.27 -11.59
N THR A 102 -3.74 4.44 -10.75
CA THR A 102 -3.56 2.99 -10.81
C THR A 102 -4.08 2.41 -12.11
N LEU A 103 -5.26 2.84 -12.56
CA LEU A 103 -5.84 2.40 -13.84
C LEU A 103 -4.96 2.81 -15.02
N ALA A 104 -4.49 4.06 -15.04
CA ALA A 104 -3.58 4.57 -16.06
C ALA A 104 -2.26 3.78 -16.08
N TYR A 105 -1.69 3.49 -14.90
CA TYR A 105 -0.49 2.67 -14.77
C TYR A 105 -0.71 1.25 -15.31
N ALA A 106 -1.80 0.59 -14.91
CA ALA A 106 -2.12 -0.76 -15.35
C ALA A 106 -2.34 -0.82 -16.88
N THR A 107 -2.97 0.21 -17.45
CA THR A 107 -3.24 0.29 -18.89
C THR A 107 -1.98 0.60 -19.68
N TYR A 108 -1.18 1.58 -19.24
CA TYR A 108 0.04 2.01 -19.94
C TYR A 108 1.08 0.89 -20.02
N TYR A 109 1.27 0.16 -18.91
CA TYR A 109 2.21 -0.96 -18.87
C TYR A 109 1.58 -2.31 -19.28
N SER A 110 0.31 -2.33 -19.68
CA SER A 110 -0.42 -3.56 -20.04
C SER A 110 -0.27 -4.65 -18.97
N LEU A 111 -0.47 -4.26 -17.71
CA LEU A 111 -0.12 -5.08 -16.54
C LEU A 111 -1.00 -6.35 -16.47
N GLY A 112 -0.40 -7.48 -16.82
CA GLY A 112 -1.05 -8.78 -16.73
C GLY A 112 -1.42 -9.13 -15.29
N ARG A 113 -2.40 -10.01 -15.12
CA ARG A 113 -2.85 -10.43 -13.78
C ARG A 113 -1.71 -10.99 -12.93
N ARG A 114 -0.81 -11.78 -13.54
CA ARG A 114 0.36 -12.38 -12.87
C ARG A 114 1.33 -11.31 -12.36
N ASP A 115 1.62 -10.31 -13.19
CA ASP A 115 2.52 -9.22 -12.82
C ASP A 115 1.90 -8.33 -11.74
N ALA A 116 0.58 -8.13 -11.79
CA ALA A 116 -0.16 -7.42 -10.75
C ALA A 116 -0.14 -8.17 -9.40
N GLU A 117 -0.28 -9.50 -9.41
CA GLU A 117 -0.14 -10.34 -8.22
C GLU A 117 1.27 -10.22 -7.61
N GLU A 118 2.30 -10.31 -8.43
CA GLU A 118 3.70 -10.19 -8.02
C GLU A 118 3.99 -8.80 -7.43
N LEU A 119 3.53 -7.74 -8.10
CA LEU A 119 3.69 -6.37 -7.62
C LEU A 119 3.01 -6.17 -6.25
N CYS A 120 1.77 -6.66 -6.09
CA CYS A 120 1.08 -6.62 -4.80
C CYS A 120 1.84 -7.39 -3.71
N TYR A 121 2.37 -8.56 -4.02
CA TYR A 121 3.18 -9.34 -3.11
C TYR A 121 4.44 -8.58 -2.68
N GLN A 122 5.16 -7.98 -3.63
CA GLN A 122 6.34 -7.16 -3.33
C GLN A 122 6.00 -5.95 -2.45
N ILE A 123 4.88 -5.27 -2.72
CA ILE A 123 4.39 -4.17 -1.88
C ILE A 123 4.11 -4.65 -0.46
N ARG A 124 3.41 -5.78 -0.30
CA ARG A 124 3.10 -6.40 1.00
C ARG A 124 4.36 -6.76 1.79
N CYS A 125 5.43 -7.17 1.10
CA CYS A 125 6.72 -7.52 1.70
C CYS A 125 7.63 -6.31 1.95
N SER A 126 7.35 -5.16 1.35
CA SER A 126 8.13 -3.95 1.54
C SER A 126 7.82 -3.33 2.91
N GLU A 127 8.75 -3.51 3.85
CA GLU A 127 8.65 -2.92 5.19
C GLU A 127 8.50 -1.40 5.11
N GLN A 128 9.25 -0.75 4.21
CA GLN A 128 9.20 0.70 4.06
C GLN A 128 7.82 1.18 3.67
N MET A 129 7.21 0.55 2.65
CA MET A 129 5.86 0.93 2.21
C MET A 129 4.82 0.66 3.30
N MET A 130 4.86 -0.51 3.93
CA MET A 130 3.89 -0.89 4.96
C MET A 130 3.97 0.01 6.21
N VAL A 131 5.17 0.33 6.70
CA VAL A 131 5.33 1.25 7.84
C VAL A 131 4.83 2.64 7.47
N TRP A 132 5.11 3.10 6.24
CA TRP A 132 4.64 4.40 5.77
C TRP A 132 3.11 4.48 5.76
N ASP A 133 2.46 3.53 5.09
CA ASP A 133 1.01 3.50 4.94
C ASP A 133 0.30 3.36 6.29
N ARG A 134 0.80 2.48 7.19
CA ARG A 134 0.23 2.29 8.54
C ARG A 134 0.36 3.56 9.39
N THR A 135 1.50 4.23 9.32
CA THR A 135 1.73 5.47 10.07
C THR A 135 0.84 6.59 9.52
N ALA A 136 0.72 6.69 8.19
CA ALA A 136 -0.15 7.66 7.52
C ALA A 136 -1.63 7.45 7.90
N VAL A 137 -2.10 6.20 7.93
CA VAL A 137 -3.47 5.88 8.41
C VAL A 137 -3.64 6.24 9.89
N SER A 138 -2.69 5.87 10.74
CA SER A 138 -2.79 6.09 12.19
C SER A 138 -2.81 7.58 12.55
N LEU A 139 -1.81 8.35 12.07
CA LEU A 139 -1.74 9.79 12.34
C LEU A 139 -2.77 10.57 11.54
N GLY A 140 -3.11 10.12 10.34
CA GLY A 140 -4.22 10.67 9.54
C GLY A 140 -5.56 10.53 10.26
N PHE A 141 -5.82 9.38 10.90
CA PHE A 141 -7.04 9.17 11.68
C PHE A 141 -7.09 10.04 12.95
N VAL A 142 -5.98 10.11 13.70
CA VAL A 142 -5.85 11.02 14.86
C VAL A 142 -6.08 12.48 14.44
N GLY A 143 -5.48 12.90 13.33
CA GLY A 143 -5.68 14.21 12.75
C GLY A 143 -7.13 14.45 12.32
N TRP A 144 -7.76 13.45 11.70
CA TRP A 144 -9.16 13.51 11.30
C TRP A 144 -10.11 13.66 12.50
N TYR A 145 -9.85 12.93 13.57
CA TYR A 145 -10.62 13.04 14.81
C TYR A 145 -10.57 14.46 15.36
N TRP A 146 -9.39 15.11 15.34
CA TRP A 146 -9.22 16.45 15.90
C TRP A 146 -9.77 17.58 15.02
N LYS A 147 -9.50 17.56 13.71
CA LYS A 147 -9.78 18.68 12.78
C LYS A 147 -10.33 18.23 11.42
N ARG A 148 -10.95 17.05 11.35
CA ARG A 148 -11.51 16.45 10.12
C ARG A 148 -10.43 16.38 9.02
N PHE A 149 -10.81 16.52 7.75
CA PHE A 149 -9.88 16.39 6.61
C PHE A 149 -8.67 17.33 6.65
N GLN A 150 -8.77 18.49 7.31
CA GLN A 150 -7.61 19.38 7.49
C GLN A 150 -6.59 18.75 8.45
N GLY A 151 -7.07 18.24 9.58
CA GLY A 151 -6.21 17.54 10.53
C GLY A 151 -5.69 16.23 9.98
N ALA A 152 -6.48 15.52 9.17
CA ALA A 152 -6.05 14.30 8.51
C ALA A 152 -4.83 14.55 7.60
N ALA A 153 -4.86 15.63 6.81
CA ALA A 153 -3.73 16.02 5.97
C ALA A 153 -2.50 16.42 6.80
N ASP A 154 -2.69 17.17 7.89
CA ASP A 154 -1.61 17.50 8.83
C ASP A 154 -0.98 16.20 9.43
N GLY A 155 -1.83 15.23 9.79
CA GLY A 155 -1.42 13.94 10.34
C GLY A 155 -0.64 13.08 9.33
N ILE A 156 -1.10 13.00 8.07
CA ILE A 156 -0.40 12.29 6.99
C ILE A 156 0.96 12.94 6.71
N ASN A 157 1.04 14.28 6.70
CA ASN A 157 2.30 14.99 6.49
C ASN A 157 3.28 14.72 7.64
N LEU A 158 2.79 14.72 8.89
CA LEU A 158 3.59 14.35 10.05
C LEU A 158 4.07 12.89 9.97
N ALA A 159 3.22 11.97 9.51
CA ALA A 159 3.58 10.58 9.28
C ALA A 159 4.74 10.46 8.29
N SER A 160 4.69 11.17 7.17
CA SER A 160 5.76 11.16 6.17
C SER A 160 7.09 11.68 6.71
N VAL A 161 7.06 12.71 7.58
CA VAL A 161 8.29 13.21 8.24
C VAL A 161 8.82 12.17 9.23
N TYR A 162 7.94 11.58 10.04
CA TYR A 162 8.31 10.55 11.02
C TYR A 162 8.90 9.30 10.35
N THR A 163 8.27 8.79 9.29
CA THR A 163 8.73 7.59 8.59
C THR A 163 10.05 7.84 7.87
N ALA A 164 10.22 9.02 7.27
CA ALA A 164 11.51 9.45 6.71
C ALA A 164 12.60 9.49 7.79
N TYR A 165 12.34 10.08 8.95
CA TYR A 165 13.26 10.09 10.08
C TYR A 165 13.59 8.68 10.57
N TYR A 166 12.57 7.82 10.73
CA TYR A 166 12.73 6.45 11.19
C TYR A 166 13.67 5.66 10.27
N PHE A 167 13.45 5.70 8.94
CA PHE A 167 14.27 4.94 8.00
C PHE A 167 15.66 5.54 7.75
N THR A 168 15.81 6.86 7.85
CA THR A 168 17.12 7.52 7.60
C THR A 168 18.04 7.49 8.82
N ILE A 169 17.49 7.66 10.01
CA ILE A 169 18.27 7.86 11.24
C ILE A 169 18.08 6.67 12.18
N GLN A 170 16.86 6.47 12.68
CA GLN A 170 16.63 5.54 13.79
C GLN A 170 16.97 4.09 13.42
N LYS A 171 16.49 3.61 12.28
CA LYS A 171 16.75 2.23 11.83
C LYS A 171 18.23 1.95 11.61
N ARG A 172 18.99 2.94 11.09
CA ARG A 172 20.44 2.83 10.91
C ARG A 172 21.19 2.77 12.23
N LEU A 173 20.75 3.53 13.23
CA LEU A 173 21.42 3.61 14.53
C LEU A 173 21.09 2.42 15.44
N THR A 174 19.86 1.91 15.40
CA THR A 174 19.37 0.98 16.42
C THR A 174 19.44 -0.50 15.99
N ASN A 175 19.78 -0.81 14.73
CA ASN A 175 19.73 -2.17 14.15
C ASN A 175 18.44 -2.95 14.49
N ALA A 176 17.35 -2.23 14.78
CA ALA A 176 16.12 -2.80 15.26
C ALA A 176 15.48 -3.58 14.10
N SER A 177 15.48 -4.90 14.21
CA SER A 177 14.74 -5.77 13.31
C SER A 177 13.25 -5.44 13.45
N ALA A 178 12.59 -5.16 12.33
CA ALA A 178 11.15 -4.91 12.34
C ALA A 178 10.41 -6.08 13.01
N ALA A 179 9.50 -5.75 13.93
CA ALA A 179 8.72 -6.70 14.71
C ALA A 179 7.65 -7.46 13.88
N ASP A 180 7.88 -7.61 12.57
CA ASP A 180 7.03 -8.40 11.69
C ASP A 180 7.12 -9.88 12.08
N LYS A 181 5.95 -10.51 12.23
CA LYS A 181 5.85 -11.93 12.57
C LYS A 181 6.56 -12.83 11.54
N ILE A 182 6.49 -12.48 10.25
CA ILE A 182 7.15 -13.20 9.16
C ILE A 182 8.46 -12.49 8.86
N LYS A 183 9.59 -13.12 9.18
CA LYS A 183 10.91 -12.53 8.95
C LYS A 183 11.23 -12.44 7.46
N PRO A 184 12.03 -11.46 7.00
CA PRO A 184 12.45 -11.35 5.60
C PRO A 184 13.08 -12.64 5.04
N SER A 185 13.83 -13.37 5.87
CA SER A 185 14.48 -14.63 5.48
C SER A 185 13.50 -15.80 5.22
N GLN A 186 12.27 -15.70 5.70
CA GLN A 186 11.23 -16.72 5.49
C GLN A 186 10.37 -16.42 4.26
N ARG A 187 10.51 -15.23 3.66
CA ARG A 187 9.74 -14.77 2.50
C ARG A 187 10.37 -15.32 1.22
N PRO A 188 9.59 -15.83 0.24
CA PRO A 188 10.10 -16.31 -1.02
C PRO A 188 10.43 -15.06 -1.86
N LYS A 189 11.37 -15.17 -2.79
CA LYS A 189 11.83 -13.97 -3.51
C LYS A 189 10.79 -13.50 -4.52
N SER A 190 9.99 -14.43 -5.06
CA SER A 190 8.87 -14.14 -5.95
C SER A 190 7.74 -15.16 -5.76
N LEU A 191 6.53 -14.81 -6.22
CA LEU A 191 5.41 -15.74 -6.31
C LEU A 191 5.68 -16.86 -7.32
N GLU A 192 6.50 -16.61 -8.34
CA GLU A 192 6.89 -17.62 -9.32
C GLU A 192 7.69 -18.76 -8.70
N GLU A 193 8.64 -18.45 -7.79
CA GLU A 193 9.39 -19.47 -7.04
C GLU A 193 8.46 -20.36 -6.20
N VAL A 194 7.39 -19.78 -5.65
CA VAL A 194 6.38 -20.52 -4.88
C VAL A 194 5.54 -21.40 -5.79
N LYS A 195 5.06 -20.86 -6.92
CA LYS A 195 4.26 -21.60 -7.90
C LYS A 195 5.07 -22.79 -8.45
N ALA A 196 6.35 -22.59 -8.77
CA ALA A 196 7.26 -23.63 -9.22
C ALA A 196 7.49 -24.72 -8.15
N LYS A 197 7.67 -24.34 -6.88
CA LYS A 197 7.80 -25.30 -5.76
C LYS A 197 6.51 -26.07 -5.47
N LYS A 198 5.34 -25.46 -5.64
CA LYS A 198 4.03 -26.12 -5.47
C LYS A 198 3.70 -27.04 -6.65
N SER A 199 4.12 -26.71 -7.86
CA SER A 199 3.90 -27.57 -9.05
C SER A 199 4.82 -28.79 -9.08
N LEU A 200 6.01 -28.72 -8.46
CA LEU A 200 6.99 -29.80 -8.46
C LEU A 200 6.47 -31.12 -7.83
N PRO A 201 5.86 -31.13 -6.63
CA PRO A 201 5.29 -32.36 -6.06
C PRO A 201 4.07 -32.86 -6.85
N LEU A 202 3.30 -31.97 -7.48
CA LEU A 202 2.18 -32.37 -8.35
C LEU A 202 2.69 -33.07 -9.62
N LEU A 203 3.76 -32.56 -10.22
CA LEU A 203 4.42 -33.15 -11.39
C LEU A 203 5.05 -34.51 -11.03
N VAL A 204 5.65 -34.62 -9.84
CA VAL A 204 6.18 -35.89 -9.32
C VAL A 204 5.06 -36.89 -9.06
N GLN A 205 3.91 -36.47 -8.51
CA GLN A 205 2.72 -37.33 -8.34
C GLN A 205 2.16 -37.82 -9.68
N THR A 206 2.00 -36.93 -10.67
CA THR A 206 1.52 -37.34 -12.00
C THR A 206 2.47 -38.31 -12.69
N VAL A 207 3.78 -38.11 -12.55
CA VAL A 207 4.80 -39.02 -13.13
C VAL A 207 4.82 -40.38 -12.41
N THR A 208 4.57 -40.42 -11.10
CA THR A 208 4.48 -41.68 -10.35
C THR A 208 3.16 -42.43 -10.56
N GLU A 209 2.08 -41.74 -10.91
CA GLU A 209 0.83 -42.36 -11.34
C GLU A 209 0.94 -42.92 -12.77
N ASP A 210 1.59 -42.20 -13.69
CA ASP A 210 1.84 -42.68 -15.05
C ASP A 210 2.82 -43.87 -15.08
N SER A 211 3.85 -43.89 -14.23
CA SER A 211 4.75 -45.05 -14.16
C SER A 211 4.05 -46.30 -13.62
N LYS A 212 3.15 -46.14 -12.64
CA LYS A 212 2.34 -47.25 -12.12
C LYS A 212 1.30 -47.77 -13.12
N SER A 213 0.74 -46.91 -13.95
CA SER A 213 -0.21 -47.31 -15.00
C SER A 213 0.49 -48.10 -16.12
N LEU A 214 1.71 -47.72 -16.48
CA LEU A 214 2.56 -48.44 -17.44
C LEU A 214 2.99 -49.83 -16.95
N ASP A 215 3.42 -49.94 -15.69
CA ASP A 215 3.80 -51.23 -15.08
C ASP A 215 2.60 -52.18 -14.94
N SER A 216 1.39 -51.63 -14.73
CA SER A 216 0.14 -52.40 -14.72
C SER A 216 -0.28 -52.91 -16.09
N MET A 217 0.09 -52.24 -17.19
CA MET A 217 -0.17 -52.71 -18.56
C MET A 217 0.87 -53.75 -19.03
N ALA A 218 2.12 -53.64 -18.55
CA ALA A 218 3.19 -54.58 -18.89
C ALA A 218 3.06 -55.97 -18.21
N SER A 219 2.17 -56.11 -17.22
CA SER A 219 1.96 -57.33 -16.44
C SER A 219 0.75 -58.17 -16.88
N LEU A 220 0.08 -57.83 -17.99
CA LEU A 220 -0.98 -58.66 -18.56
C LEU A 220 -0.35 -59.93 -19.18
N PRO A 221 -0.69 -61.14 -18.68
CA PRO A 221 -0.16 -62.37 -19.25
C PRO A 221 -0.75 -62.58 -20.65
N ILE A 222 0.13 -62.71 -21.64
CA ILE A 222 -0.23 -63.16 -22.99
C ILE A 222 -0.80 -64.57 -22.85
N ARG A 223 -2.13 -64.69 -22.93
CA ARG A 223 -2.81 -65.97 -23.11
C ARG A 223 -2.52 -66.43 -24.54
N THR A 224 -1.56 -67.33 -24.67
CA THR A 224 -1.35 -68.20 -25.82
C THR A 224 -2.46 -69.24 -25.92
#